data_AF-A0A353KRD0-F1
#
_entry.id   AF-A0A353KRD0-F1
#
_cell.length_a   1.000
_cell.length_b   1.000
_cell.length_c   1.000
_cell.angle_alpha   90.00
_cell.angle_beta   90.00
_cell.angle_gamma   90.00
#
_symmetry.space_group_name_H-M   'P 1'
#
loop_
_entity.id
_entity.type
_entity.pdbx_description
1 polymer ?
#
loop_
_entity_poly.entity_id
_entity_poly.type
_entity_poly.pdbx_seq_one_letter_code
_entity_poly.pdbx_strand_id
1 'polypeptide(L)'
;MKITVRSPATSANLGSAFDCAGIAFALYNELSFALSERTEISGCEEKYANENNLACSAFKAVCDKVNVKTGVKIEFLKTDIPIARGLGS
;
A
#
# COMPACT_ATOMS: atom_id res chain seq x y z
N MET A 1 9.57 1.39 16.65
CA MET A 1 8.71 2.55 16.30
C MET A 1 7.69 2.09 15.28
N LYS A 2 6.43 2.54 15.38
CA LYS A 2 5.33 2.19 14.45
C LYS A 2 4.91 3.46 13.70
N ILE A 3 4.75 3.38 12.39
CA ILE A 3 4.27 4.48 11.53
C ILE A 3 2.98 4.01 10.87
N THR A 4 1.94 4.85 10.87
CA THR A 4 0.70 4.60 10.15
C THR A 4 0.58 5.56 8.98
N VAL A 5 0.30 5.02 7.80
CA VAL A 5 0.12 5.75 6.55
C VAL A 5 -1.33 5.61 6.11
N ARG A 6 -1.92 6.72 5.70
CA ARG A 6 -3.25 6.77 5.09
C ARG A 6 -3.09 7.15 3.62
N SER A 7 -3.51 6.28 2.72
CA SER A 7 -3.41 6.47 1.27
C SER A 7 -4.80 6.67 0.65
N PRO A 8 -5.04 7.76 -0.10
CA PRO A 8 -6.34 8.00 -0.73
C PRO A 8 -6.57 7.12 -1.96
N ALA A 9 -7.83 6.84 -2.25
CA ALA A 9 -8.28 6.36 -3.54
C ALA A 9 -8.02 7.42 -4.62
N THR A 10 -7.82 6.97 -5.84
CA THR A 10 -7.61 7.86 -6.98
C THR A 10 -8.42 7.42 -8.19
N SER A 11 -8.76 8.35 -9.09
CA SER A 11 -9.18 8.01 -10.45
C SER A 11 -8.23 8.65 -11.44
N ALA A 12 -7.87 7.90 -12.48
CA ALA A 12 -7.00 8.34 -13.56
C ALA A 12 -7.79 8.80 -14.79
N ASN A 13 -7.09 9.33 -15.78
CA ASN A 13 -7.54 9.70 -17.14
C ASN A 13 -8.51 10.88 -17.23
N LEU A 14 -9.48 11.03 -16.31
CA LEU A 14 -10.41 12.17 -16.25
C LEU A 14 -10.99 12.60 -17.62
N GLY A 15 -11.38 11.63 -18.45
CA GLY A 15 -11.86 11.87 -19.82
C GLY A 15 -10.72 11.86 -20.84
N SER A 16 -10.49 12.98 -21.52
CA SER A 16 -9.49 13.07 -22.60
C SER A 16 -8.03 13.08 -22.12
N ALA A 17 -7.79 13.14 -20.81
CA ALA A 17 -6.46 13.23 -20.21
C ALA A 17 -5.87 11.85 -19.89
N PHE A 18 -5.96 10.94 -20.88
CA PHE A 18 -5.44 9.58 -20.79
C PHE A 18 -3.94 9.57 -20.41
N ASP A 19 -3.59 8.76 -19.41
CA ASP A 19 -2.24 8.57 -18.87
C ASP A 19 -1.51 9.84 -18.38
N CYS A 20 -2.24 10.94 -18.14
CA CYS A 20 -1.63 12.19 -17.69
C CYS A 20 -2.31 12.89 -16.51
N ALA A 21 -3.61 12.66 -16.29
CA ALA A 21 -4.34 13.25 -15.17
C ALA A 21 -4.83 12.22 -14.15
N GLY A 22 -4.87 12.63 -12.89
CA GLY A 22 -5.51 11.88 -11.81
C GLY A 22 -6.06 12.79 -10.73
N ILE A 23 -7.03 12.29 -9.98
CA ILE A 23 -7.65 12.98 -8.84
C ILE A 23 -7.68 12.07 -7.63
N ALA A 24 -7.42 12.62 -6.44
CA ALA A 24 -7.55 11.90 -5.17
C ALA A 24 -8.95 12.11 -4.57
N PHE A 25 -9.53 11.06 -3.99
CA PHE A 25 -10.80 11.11 -3.28
C PHE A 25 -10.63 11.01 -1.77
N ALA A 26 -11.64 11.48 -1.04
CA ALA A 26 -11.74 11.33 0.41
C ALA A 26 -12.18 9.91 0.84
N LEU A 27 -11.59 8.87 0.23
CA LEU A 27 -11.76 7.44 0.52
C LEU A 27 -10.36 6.84 0.68
N TYR A 28 -10.11 5.97 1.66
CA TYR A 28 -8.73 5.67 2.06
C TYR A 28 -8.50 4.22 2.46
N ASN A 29 -7.27 3.77 2.26
CA ASN A 29 -6.71 2.64 2.97
C ASN A 29 -5.77 3.16 4.09
N GLU A 30 -5.74 2.47 5.22
CA GLU A 30 -4.85 2.76 6.35
C GLU A 30 -3.98 1.54 6.63
N LEU A 31 -2.66 1.71 6.54
CA LEU A 31 -1.68 0.65 6.79
C LEU A 31 -0.69 1.14 7.84
N SER A 32 -0.24 0.23 8.70
CA SER A 32 0.84 0.52 9.63
C SER A 32 2.04 -0.36 9.39
N PHE A 33 3.21 0.22 9.62
CA PHE A 33 4.52 -0.36 9.36
C PHE A 33 5.37 -0.26 10.62
N ALA A 34 6.04 -1.35 10.97
CA ALA A 34 7.06 -1.37 12.00
C ALA A 34 8.22 -2.25 11.52
N LEU A 35 9.46 -1.82 11.80
CA LEU A 35 10.63 -2.66 11.54
C LEU A 35 10.56 -3.93 12.39
N SER A 36 11.01 -5.04 11.80
CA SER A 36 11.01 -6.35 12.44
C SER A 36 12.17 -7.19 11.91
N GLU A 37 12.46 -8.32 12.58
CA GLU A 37 13.46 -9.28 12.11
C GLU A 37 12.99 -10.08 10.89
N ARG A 38 11.68 -10.33 10.81
CA ARG A 38 11.03 -11.08 9.72
C ARG A 38 9.83 -10.32 9.18
N THR A 39 9.53 -10.52 7.90
CA THR A 39 8.37 -9.90 7.27
C THR A 39 7.08 -10.59 7.71
N GLU A 40 6.12 -9.81 8.21
CA GLU A 40 4.81 -10.27 8.65
C GLU A 40 3.74 -9.35 8.07
N ILE A 41 2.66 -9.93 7.52
CA ILE A 41 1.54 -9.16 6.95
C ILE A 41 0.25 -9.65 7.58
N SER A 42 -0.58 -8.72 8.07
CA SER A 42 -1.87 -9.03 8.71
C SER A 42 -2.93 -7.98 8.37
N GLY A 43 -4.20 -8.29 8.66
CA GLY A 43 -5.33 -7.37 8.44
C GLY A 43 -5.85 -7.31 7.00
N CYS A 44 -5.35 -8.18 6.12
CA CYS A 44 -5.85 -8.36 4.75
C CYS A 44 -6.30 -9.82 4.55
N GLU A 45 -6.92 -10.12 3.40
CA GLU A 45 -7.22 -11.51 3.03
C GLU A 45 -5.93 -12.36 2.99
N GLU A 46 -6.04 -13.64 3.38
CA GLU A 46 -4.90 -14.57 3.51
C GLU A 46 -4.08 -14.71 2.21
N LYS A 47 -4.76 -14.69 1.06
CA LYS A 47 -4.12 -14.72 -0.27
C LYS A 47 -3.19 -13.53 -0.54
N TYR A 48 -3.30 -12.45 0.22
CA TYR A 48 -2.44 -11.26 0.15
C TYR A 48 -1.44 -11.17 1.31
N ALA A 49 -1.49 -12.06 2.29
CA ALA A 49 -0.59 -12.08 3.44
C ALA A 49 0.74 -12.80 3.11
N ASN A 50 1.40 -12.39 2.03
CA ASN A 50 2.65 -12.99 1.55
C ASN A 50 3.58 -11.95 0.93
N GLU A 51 4.78 -12.37 0.54
CA GLU A 51 5.81 -11.48 0.03
C GLU A 51 5.47 -10.76 -1.29
N ASN A 52 4.47 -11.25 -2.04
CA ASN A 52 4.01 -10.61 -3.28
C ASN A 52 3.03 -9.45 -3.03
N ASN A 53 2.69 -9.17 -1.77
CA ASN A 53 1.85 -8.02 -1.42
C ASN A 53 2.51 -6.70 -1.89
N LEU A 54 1.74 -5.85 -2.57
CA LEU A 54 2.27 -4.60 -3.14
C LEU A 54 2.86 -3.65 -2.08
N ALA A 55 2.27 -3.59 -0.88
CA ALA A 55 2.82 -2.79 0.21
C ALA A 55 4.18 -3.32 0.70
N CYS A 56 4.36 -4.64 0.71
CA CYS A 56 5.64 -5.28 1.04
C CYS A 56 6.68 -5.01 -0.04
N SER A 57 6.32 -5.17 -1.31
CA SER A 57 7.19 -4.86 -2.45
C SER A 57 7.62 -3.39 -2.47
N ALA A 58 6.70 -2.45 -2.20
CA ALA A 58 7.01 -1.03 -2.11
C ALA A 58 7.98 -0.71 -0.95
N PHE A 59 7.78 -1.33 0.22
CA PHE A 59 8.69 -1.19 1.35
C PHE A 59 10.09 -1.71 1.02
N LYS A 60 10.19 -2.92 0.45
CA LYS A 60 11.47 -3.53 0.02
C LYS A 60 12.19 -2.64 -1.00
N ALA A 61 11.48 -2.09 -1.98
CA ALA A 61 12.07 -1.20 -2.98
C ALA A 61 12.70 0.07 -2.37
N VAL A 62 12.09 0.63 -1.31
CA VAL A 62 12.69 1.75 -0.57
C VAL A 62 13.93 1.29 0.20
N CYS A 63 13.85 0.16 0.91
CA CYS A 63 14.98 -0.43 1.64
C CYS A 63 16.20 -0.67 0.73
N ASP A 64 15.98 -1.22 -0.46
CA ASP A 64 17.03 -1.43 -1.47
C ASP A 64 17.67 -0.10 -1.90
N LYS A 65 16.85 0.93 -2.14
CA LYS A 65 17.32 2.27 -2.53
C LYS A 65 18.16 2.96 -1.44
N VAL A 66 17.91 2.65 -0.17
CA VAL A 66 18.65 3.22 0.97
C VAL A 66 19.67 2.27 1.58
N ASN A 67 19.91 1.10 0.97
CA ASN A 67 20.84 0.06 1.43
C ASN A 67 20.56 -0.44 2.87
N VAL A 68 19.29 -0.59 3.24
CA VAL A 68 18.87 -1.12 4.55
C VAL A 68 18.33 -2.54 4.37
N LYS A 69 18.83 -3.49 5.16
CA LYS A 69 18.29 -4.86 5.22
C LYS A 69 17.51 -5.04 6.52
N THR A 70 16.19 -5.16 6.41
CA THR A 70 15.30 -5.31 7.56
C THR A 70 14.00 -5.99 7.14
N GLY A 71 13.39 -6.74 8.06
CA GLY A 71 12.02 -7.19 7.91
C GLY A 71 11.03 -6.07 8.24
N VAL A 72 9.77 -6.29 7.89
CA VAL A 72 8.69 -5.35 8.22
C VAL A 72 7.44 -6.07 8.66
N LYS A 73 6.83 -5.56 9.73
CA LYS A 73 5.46 -5.90 10.09
C LYS A 73 4.52 -4.89 9.45
N ILE A 74 3.65 -5.36 8.57
CA ILE A 74 2.63 -4.58 7.87
C ILE A 74 1.27 -5.01 8.39
N GLU A 75 0.50 -4.07 8.91
CA GLU A 75 -0.86 -4.30 9.38
C GLU A 75 -1.82 -3.39 8.61
N PHE A 76 -2.72 -4.00 7.84
CA PHE A 76 -3.81 -3.34 7.17
C PHE A 76 -4.90 -3.03 8.20
N LEU A 77 -5.04 -1.76 8.56
CA LEU A 77 -5.99 -1.30 9.57
C LEU A 77 -7.37 -1.06 8.97
N LYS A 78 -7.41 -0.52 7.75
CA LYS A 78 -8.63 -0.30 6.96
C LYS A 78 -8.34 -0.46 5.47
N THR A 79 -9.26 -1.10 4.77
CA THR A 79 -9.20 -1.34 3.32
C THR A 79 -10.53 -0.98 2.67
N ASP A 80 -10.88 0.31 2.71
CA ASP A 80 -12.19 0.79 2.25
C ASP A 80 -12.23 1.02 0.74
N ILE A 81 -11.08 1.09 0.05
CA ILE A 81 -11.00 1.32 -1.39
C ILE A 81 -11.35 0.02 -2.14
N PRO A 82 -12.39 0.01 -3.01
CA PRO A 82 -12.76 -1.19 -3.76
C PRO A 82 -11.69 -1.61 -4.78
N ILE A 83 -11.30 -2.88 -4.71
CA ILE A 83 -10.35 -3.50 -5.65
C ILE A 83 -11.01 -3.65 -7.03
N ALA A 84 -10.23 -3.37 -8.09
CA ALA A 84 -10.65 -3.54 -9.49
C ALA A 84 -11.95 -2.78 -9.86
N ARG A 85 -12.09 -1.54 -9.36
CA ARG A 85 -13.20 -0.62 -9.69
C ARG A 85 -12.75 0.73 -10.25
N GLY A 86 -11.51 0.83 -10.72
CA GLY A 86 -10.96 2.07 -11.27
C GLY A 86 -10.69 3.15 -10.21
N LEU A 87 -10.45 2.73 -8.96
CA LEU A 87 -10.25 3.60 -7.79
C LEU A 87 -8.81 3.60 -7.23
N GLY A 88 -7.85 3.04 -7.98
CA GLY A 88 -6.43 3.03 -7.58
C GLY A 88 -6.19 2.42 -6.20
N SER A 89 -6.76 1.23 -5.96
CA SER A 89 -6.62 0.47 -4.70
C SER A 89 -5.24 -0.17 -4.52
#